data_AF-X0BKX5-F1
#
_entry.id   AF-X0BKX5-F1
#
_cell.length_a   1.000
_cell.length_b   1.000
_cell.length_c   1.000
_cell.angle_alpha   90.00
_cell.angle_beta   90.00
_cell.angle_gamma   90.00
#
_symmetry.space_group_name_H-M   'P 1'
#
loop_
_entity.id
_entity.type
_entity.pdbx_description
1 polymer ?
#
loop_
_entity_poly.entity_id
_entity_poly.type
_entity_poly.pdbx_seq_one_letter_code
_entity_poly.pdbx_strand_id
1 'polypeptide(L)'
;MTIQPIIFETKYNITIVGNLFAYNNISRSISLPAIIVGHPMGAVKEQGANLFYDFYCTNRGWQRNPTTQRVLTTEVKFFNFYPLNDLNLIAPRPLLIVSGTQSHLCQFSEDTYRDASQPKELYWVPNAGHVDLYDRVNLIPFAKFTDFFRRNLARSA
;
A
#
# COMPACT_ATOMS: atom_id res chain seq x y z
N MET A 1 -13.17 7.29 15.38
CA MET A 1 -11.77 7.15 15.83
C MET A 1 -11.09 8.47 15.60
N THR A 2 -10.23 8.88 16.52
CA THR A 2 -9.36 10.05 16.41
C THR A 2 -7.92 9.57 16.27
N ILE A 3 -7.19 10.15 15.33
CA ILE A 3 -5.74 9.93 15.16
C ILE A 3 -5.02 11.11 15.82
N GLN A 4 -4.10 10.81 16.73
CA GLN A 4 -3.26 11.80 17.38
C GLN A 4 -1.78 11.45 17.20
N PRO A 5 -0.93 12.36 16.70
CA PRO A 5 0.51 12.14 16.70
C PRO A 5 1.04 12.13 18.13
N ILE A 6 1.89 11.16 18.44
CA ILE A 6 2.50 10.99 19.77
C ILE A 6 4.00 10.78 19.65
N ILE A 7 4.71 11.12 20.72
CA ILE A 7 6.14 10.88 20.89
C ILE A 7 6.31 10.19 22.24
N PHE A 8 7.08 9.12 22.29
CA PHE A 8 7.36 8.41 23.53
C PHE A 8 8.78 7.83 23.52
N GLU A 9 9.37 7.72 24.71
CA GLU A 9 10.66 7.05 24.88
C GLU A 9 10.47 5.56 25.14
N THR A 10 11.31 4.75 24.50
CA THR A 10 11.41 3.32 24.82
C THR A 10 12.23 3.10 26.08
N LYS A 11 12.19 1.89 26.62
CA LYS A 11 13.04 1.46 27.75
C LYS A 11 14.56 1.53 27.47
N TYR A 12 14.96 1.81 26.23
CA TYR A 12 16.34 1.96 25.78
C TYR A 12 16.70 3.42 25.46
N ASN A 13 15.91 4.39 25.94
CA ASN A 13 16.10 5.83 25.68
C ASN A 13 16.10 6.21 24.19
N ILE A 14 15.37 5.44 23.38
CA ILE A 14 15.13 5.78 21.97
C ILE A 14 13.80 6.51 21.88
N THR A 15 13.80 7.71 21.32
CA THR A 15 12.60 8.49 21.00
C THR A 15 11.92 7.94 19.76
N ILE A 16 10.66 7.55 19.90
CA ILE A 16 9.84 7.04 18.82
C ILE A 16 8.68 8.00 18.58
N VAL A 17 8.40 8.26 17.29
CA VAL A 17 7.20 8.96 16.83
C VAL A 17 6.19 7.92 16.36
N GLY A 18 4.91 8.17 16.60
CA GLY A 18 3.85 7.28 16.16
C GLY A 18 2.49 7.97 16.11
N ASN A 19 1.48 7.22 15.69
CA ASN A 19 0.09 7.67 15.71
C ASN A 19 -0.73 6.83 16.68
N LEU A 20 -1.43 7.50 17.59
CA LEU A 20 -2.40 6.89 18.50
C LEU A 20 -3.78 6.91 17.86
N PHE A 21 -4.33 5.73 17.61
CA PHE A 21 -5.73 5.55 17.22
C PHE A 21 -6.57 5.32 18.48
N ALA A 22 -7.46 6.26 18.79
CA ALA A 22 -8.37 6.16 19.94
C ALA A 22 -9.83 6.14 19.48
N TYR A 23 -10.67 5.36 20.16
CA TYR A 23 -12.12 5.42 19.96
C TYR A 23 -12.67 6.70 20.58
N ASN A 24 -13.68 7.28 19.93
CA ASN A 24 -14.30 8.51 20.41
C ASN A 24 -15.09 8.19 21.69
N ASN A 25 -15.05 9.07 22.69
CA ASN A 25 -15.78 8.93 23.96
C ASN A 25 -15.27 7.85 24.94
N ILE A 26 -13.99 7.46 24.89
CA ILE A 26 -13.41 6.63 25.97
C ILE A 26 -12.94 7.50 27.14
N SER A 27 -13.28 7.09 28.37
CA SER A 27 -12.75 7.68 29.60
C SER A 27 -11.25 7.42 29.71
N ARG A 28 -10.45 8.49 29.69
CA ARG A 28 -8.98 8.45 29.85
C ARG A 28 -8.53 8.27 31.30
N SER A 29 -9.48 8.21 32.23
CA SER A 29 -9.21 8.07 33.67
C SER A 29 -8.98 6.62 34.10
N ILE A 30 -9.15 5.65 33.19
CA ILE A 30 -8.92 4.23 33.43
C ILE A 30 -7.84 3.70 32.49
N SER A 31 -7.04 2.73 32.97
CA SER A 31 -6.07 2.03 32.13
C SER A 31 -6.80 1.12 31.15
N LEU A 32 -6.47 1.22 29.86
CA LEU A 32 -7.09 0.46 28.79
C LEU A 32 -6.08 -0.48 28.14
N PRO A 33 -6.50 -1.65 27.64
CA PRO A 33 -5.65 -2.46 26.79
C PRO A 33 -5.26 -1.69 25.52
N ALA A 34 -4.01 -1.81 25.12
CA ALA A 34 -3.47 -1.19 23.91
C ALA A 34 -2.82 -2.24 23.00
N ILE A 35 -2.93 -2.04 21.69
CA ILE A 35 -2.26 -2.83 20.67
C ILE A 35 -1.26 -1.93 19.96
N ILE A 36 -0.02 -2.39 19.82
CA ILE A 36 1.01 -1.71 19.03
C ILE A 36 1.05 -2.37 17.66
N VAL A 37 0.87 -1.58 16.61
CA VAL A 37 1.00 -2.03 15.22
C VAL A 37 2.30 -1.48 14.66
N GLY A 38 3.28 -2.37 14.47
CA GLY A 38 4.51 -2.08 13.76
C GLY A 38 4.48 -2.70 12.36
N HIS A 39 5.16 -2.08 11.41
CA HIS A 39 5.37 -2.66 10.09
C HIS A 39 6.71 -3.43 10.06
N PRO A 40 6.85 -4.47 9.22
CA PRO A 40 8.11 -5.17 9.05
C PRO A 40 9.19 -4.27 8.41
N MET A 41 10.42 -4.75 8.48
CA MET A 41 11.61 -4.12 7.91
C MET A 41 11.39 -3.84 6.41
N GLY A 42 11.44 -2.57 6.00
CA GLY A 42 11.28 -2.12 4.61
C GLY A 42 10.00 -1.33 4.29
N ALA A 43 9.01 -1.31 5.18
CA ALA A 43 7.86 -0.39 5.06
C ALA A 43 8.17 0.99 5.63
N VAL A 44 7.51 2.03 5.11
CA VAL A 44 7.76 3.43 5.50
C VAL A 44 7.03 3.74 6.80
N LYS A 45 7.76 3.82 7.93
CA LYS A 45 7.32 4.26 9.28
C LYS A 45 5.79 4.26 9.53
N GLU A 46 5.22 5.39 9.92
CA GLU A 46 3.81 5.51 10.26
C GLU A 46 2.91 5.32 9.03
N GLN A 47 3.41 5.58 7.82
CA GLN A 47 2.65 5.39 6.57
C GLN A 47 2.25 3.93 6.36
N GLY A 48 3.17 2.99 6.58
CA GLY A 48 2.91 1.56 6.46
C GLY A 48 2.04 1.03 7.60
N ALA A 49 2.35 1.40 8.84
CA ALA A 49 1.60 0.94 10.00
C ALA A 49 0.16 1.47 10.02
N ASN A 50 -0.07 2.73 9.64
CA ASN A 50 -1.41 3.32 9.57
C ASN A 50 -2.25 2.66 8.48
N LEU A 51 -1.71 2.46 7.28
CA LEU A 51 -2.43 1.78 6.18
C LEU A 51 -2.76 0.34 6.55
N PHE A 52 -1.83 -0.36 7.20
CA PHE A 52 -2.06 -1.72 7.67
C PHE A 52 -3.21 -1.75 8.69
N TYR A 53 -3.18 -0.85 9.68
CA TYR A 53 -4.24 -0.77 10.68
C TYR A 53 -5.59 -0.42 10.04
N ASP A 54 -5.65 0.64 9.22
CA ASP A 54 -6.88 1.11 8.58
C ASP A 54 -7.59 0.00 7.80
N PHE A 55 -6.83 -0.80 7.04
CA PHE A 55 -7.40 -1.87 6.24
C PHE A 55 -7.61 -3.17 7.03
N TYR A 56 -6.56 -3.74 7.62
CA TYR A 56 -6.61 -5.11 8.18
C TYR A 56 -7.11 -5.17 9.63
N CYS A 57 -7.06 -4.08 10.39
CA CYS A 57 -7.44 -4.05 11.80
C CYS A 57 -8.79 -3.40 12.07
N THR A 58 -9.51 -2.94 11.03
CA THR A 58 -10.86 -2.41 11.12
C THR A 58 -11.86 -3.27 10.36
N ASN A 59 -13.16 -3.00 10.50
CA ASN A 59 -14.21 -3.68 9.74
C ASN A 59 -14.04 -3.60 8.21
N ARG A 60 -13.18 -2.70 7.69
CA ARG A 60 -12.92 -2.53 6.26
C ARG A 60 -12.32 -3.79 5.62
N GLY A 61 -11.36 -4.44 6.28
CA GLY A 61 -10.63 -5.59 5.75
C GLY A 61 -10.29 -6.66 6.79
N TRP A 62 -10.85 -6.55 8.01
CA TRP A 62 -10.69 -7.57 9.04
C TRP A 62 -11.31 -8.90 8.63
N GLN A 63 -10.62 -9.99 8.95
CA GLN A 63 -11.06 -11.36 8.77
C GLN A 63 -10.62 -12.22 9.96
N ARG A 64 -11.38 -13.28 10.27
CA ARG A 64 -11.18 -14.13 11.47
C ARG A 64 -9.80 -14.81 11.52
N ASN A 65 -9.25 -15.18 10.36
CA ASN A 65 -7.95 -15.87 10.23
C ASN A 65 -7.10 -15.19 9.15
N PRO A 66 -6.50 -14.03 9.43
CA PRO A 66 -5.76 -13.28 8.41
C PRO A 66 -4.39 -13.91 8.12
N THR A 67 -4.07 -14.08 6.84
CA THR A 67 -2.73 -14.52 6.38
C THR A 67 -1.74 -13.35 6.31
N THR A 68 -1.68 -12.52 7.36
CA THR A 68 -0.80 -11.34 7.41
C THR A 68 0.63 -11.69 7.84
N GLN A 69 0.87 -12.95 8.24
CA GLN A 69 2.19 -13.44 8.61
C GLN A 69 2.90 -14.07 7.41
N ARG A 70 4.18 -13.74 7.23
CA ARG A 70 5.07 -14.37 6.24
C ARG A 70 5.96 -15.40 6.92
N VAL A 71 6.32 -16.47 6.21
CA VAL A 71 7.26 -17.46 6.72
C VAL A 71 8.67 -16.90 6.60
N LEU A 72 9.45 -16.92 7.69
CA LEU A 72 10.78 -16.31 7.75
C LEU A 72 11.73 -16.79 6.64
N THR A 73 11.64 -18.06 6.24
CA THR A 73 12.46 -18.63 5.16
C THR A 73 12.19 -18.05 3.77
N THR A 74 11.05 -17.37 3.57
CA THR A 74 10.73 -16.68 2.31
C THR A 74 11.39 -15.31 2.19
N GLU A 75 11.81 -14.69 3.31
CA GLU A 75 12.36 -13.34 3.33
C GLU A 75 13.65 -13.24 2.50
N VAL A 76 14.55 -14.24 2.58
CA VAL A 76 15.80 -14.25 1.81
C VAL A 76 15.54 -14.21 0.30
N LYS A 77 14.49 -14.88 -0.18
CA LYS A 77 14.10 -14.83 -1.59
C LYS A 77 13.55 -13.47 -1.97
N PHE A 78 12.76 -12.85 -1.08
CA PHE A 78 12.22 -11.52 -1.30
C PHE A 78 13.33 -10.46 -1.42
N PHE A 79 14.34 -10.49 -0.55
CA PHE A 79 15.47 -9.56 -0.62
C PHE A 79 16.35 -9.72 -1.86
N ASN A 80 16.41 -10.93 -2.42
CA ASN A 80 17.20 -11.23 -3.62
C ASN A 80 16.37 -11.16 -4.92
N PHE A 81 15.13 -10.66 -4.86
CA PHE A 81 14.24 -10.59 -6.02
C PHE A 81 14.06 -9.16 -6.51
N TYR A 82 14.35 -8.95 -7.79
CA TYR A 82 14.29 -7.65 -8.44
C TYR A 82 13.24 -7.66 -9.56
N PRO A 83 11.94 -7.50 -9.23
CA PRO A 83 10.83 -7.74 -10.17
C PRO A 83 10.81 -6.85 -11.42
N LEU A 84 11.54 -5.74 -11.41
CA LEU A 84 11.48 -4.70 -12.43
C LEU A 84 12.79 -4.50 -13.20
N ASN A 85 13.82 -5.33 -12.97
CA ASN A 85 15.10 -5.20 -13.68
C ASN A 85 14.96 -5.40 -15.19
N ASP A 86 14.05 -6.29 -15.60
CA ASP A 86 13.87 -6.69 -17.00
C ASP A 86 12.59 -6.08 -17.62
N LEU A 87 12.19 -4.87 -17.19
CA LEU A 87 11.01 -4.17 -17.73
C LEU A 87 11.02 -4.04 -19.26
N ASN A 88 12.20 -4.01 -19.87
CA ASN A 88 12.36 -3.96 -21.32
C ASN A 88 11.81 -5.20 -22.04
N LEU A 89 11.72 -6.36 -21.37
CA LEU A 89 11.11 -7.58 -21.93
C LEU A 89 9.58 -7.48 -22.07
N ILE A 90 8.96 -6.45 -21.48
CA ILE A 90 7.53 -6.18 -21.69
C ILE A 90 7.29 -5.68 -23.11
N ALA A 91 8.17 -4.81 -23.61
CA ALA A 91 8.07 -4.30 -24.97
C ALA A 91 8.14 -5.44 -26.01
N PRO A 92 7.44 -5.31 -27.15
CA PRO A 92 6.64 -4.17 -27.59
C PRO A 92 5.18 -4.16 -27.07
N ARG A 93 4.85 -5.00 -26.08
CA ARG A 93 3.48 -5.08 -25.55
C ARG A 93 3.13 -3.80 -24.78
N PRO A 94 1.93 -3.23 -24.96
CA PRO A 94 1.47 -2.09 -24.19
C PRO A 94 1.48 -2.34 -22.68
N LEU A 95 2.03 -1.39 -21.93
CA LEU A 95 2.07 -1.40 -20.46
C LEU A 95 1.20 -0.27 -19.89
N LEU A 96 0.28 -0.60 -18.99
CA LEU A 96 -0.47 0.36 -18.19
C LEU A 96 -0.06 0.25 -16.73
N ILE A 97 0.45 1.34 -16.17
CA ILE A 97 0.78 1.49 -14.75
C ILE A 97 -0.30 2.36 -14.12
N VAL A 98 -0.86 1.94 -12.99
CA VAL A 98 -1.92 2.69 -12.28
C VAL A 98 -1.51 2.93 -10.83
N SER A 99 -1.64 4.17 -10.39
CA SER A 99 -1.29 4.57 -9.04
C SER A 99 -2.24 5.64 -8.51
N GLY A 100 -2.53 5.60 -7.22
CA GLY A 100 -3.33 6.64 -6.57
C GLY A 100 -2.49 7.88 -6.26
N THR A 101 -3.07 9.08 -6.42
CA THR A 101 -2.35 10.34 -6.20
C THR A 101 -1.95 10.58 -4.74
N GLN A 102 -2.59 9.89 -3.79
CA GLN A 102 -2.28 9.96 -2.36
C GLN A 102 -1.56 8.69 -1.86
N SER A 103 -1.17 7.80 -2.78
CA SER A 103 -0.40 6.61 -2.44
C SER A 103 0.99 7.01 -1.96
N HIS A 104 1.38 6.55 -0.77
CA HIS A 104 2.77 6.70 -0.28
C HIS A 104 3.80 5.94 -1.13
N LEU A 105 3.34 5.08 -2.04
CA LEU A 105 4.16 4.27 -2.94
C LEU A 105 4.09 4.77 -4.39
N CYS A 106 3.60 6.00 -4.63
CA CYS A 106 3.49 6.58 -5.97
C CYS A 106 4.83 6.64 -6.71
N GLN A 107 5.93 6.93 -5.99
CA GLN A 107 7.28 7.00 -6.55
C GLN A 107 7.69 5.71 -7.27
N PHE A 108 7.33 4.54 -6.75
CA PHE A 108 7.62 3.26 -7.40
C PHE A 108 6.95 3.16 -8.77
N SER A 109 5.74 3.70 -8.92
CA SER A 109 5.03 3.75 -10.21
C SER A 109 5.69 4.72 -11.18
N GLU A 110 6.19 5.86 -10.70
CA GLU A 110 6.94 6.82 -11.52
C GLU A 110 8.27 6.24 -12.00
N ASP A 111 9.02 5.58 -11.11
CA ASP A 111 10.28 4.92 -11.44
C ASP A 111 10.05 3.80 -12.47
N THR A 112 9.03 2.96 -12.25
CA THR A 112 8.62 1.93 -13.22
C THR A 112 8.27 2.56 -14.57
N TYR A 113 7.52 3.66 -14.58
CA TYR A 113 7.16 4.35 -15.81
C TYR A 113 8.39 4.93 -16.50
N ARG A 114 9.35 5.53 -15.77
CA ARG A 114 10.60 6.06 -16.32
C ARG A 114 11.38 4.95 -17.01
N ASP A 115 11.56 3.82 -16.33
CA ASP A 115 12.49 2.75 -16.72
C ASP A 115 11.89 1.77 -17.76
N ALA A 116 10.57 1.69 -17.89
CA ALA A 116 9.91 0.84 -18.88
C ALA A 116 10.11 1.34 -20.33
N SER A 117 10.10 0.44 -21.30
CA SER A 117 10.09 0.80 -22.72
C SER A 117 8.68 1.15 -23.23
N GLN A 118 8.58 1.87 -24.35
CA GLN A 118 7.30 2.15 -25.03
C GLN A 118 6.74 0.88 -25.72
N PRO A 119 5.41 0.76 -25.95
CA PRO A 119 4.36 1.70 -25.56
C PRO A 119 3.93 1.57 -24.09
N LYS A 120 3.94 2.67 -23.34
CA LYS A 120 3.62 2.71 -21.90
C LYS A 120 2.71 3.88 -21.53
N GLU A 121 1.89 3.69 -20.51
CA GLU A 121 1.02 4.71 -19.94
C GLU A 121 1.06 4.65 -18.40
N LEU A 122 1.09 5.82 -17.75
CA LEU A 122 0.90 5.97 -16.30
C LEU A 122 -0.41 6.71 -16.05
N TYR A 123 -1.34 6.07 -15.32
CA TYR A 123 -2.64 6.63 -14.99
C TYR A 123 -2.75 6.91 -13.49
N TRP A 124 -3.03 8.17 -13.16
CA TRP A 124 -3.21 8.63 -11.79
C TRP A 124 -4.69 8.58 -11.38
N VAL A 125 -4.99 7.85 -10.30
CA VAL A 125 -6.33 7.85 -9.71
C VAL A 125 -6.40 8.96 -8.66
N PRO A 126 -7.21 10.01 -8.89
CA PRO A 126 -7.29 11.14 -7.98
C PRO A 126 -7.86 10.72 -6.62
N ASN A 127 -7.29 11.25 -5.54
CA ASN A 127 -7.73 11.04 -4.15
C ASN A 127 -7.71 9.58 -3.69
N ALA A 128 -6.94 8.71 -4.34
CA ALA A 128 -6.79 7.31 -3.93
C ALA A 128 -5.45 7.11 -3.21
N GLY A 129 -5.49 6.47 -2.04
CA GLY A 129 -4.33 5.87 -1.38
C GLY A 129 -3.97 4.49 -1.93
N HIS A 130 -2.93 3.86 -1.37
CA HIS A 130 -2.47 2.53 -1.81
C HIS A 130 -3.55 1.45 -1.70
N VAL A 131 -4.18 1.34 -0.52
CA VAL A 131 -5.19 0.30 -0.23
C VAL A 131 -6.58 0.67 -0.76
N ASP A 132 -6.82 1.93 -1.15
CA ASP A 132 -8.13 2.35 -1.64
C ASP A 132 -8.51 1.70 -2.96
N LEU A 133 -7.53 1.33 -3.77
CA LEU A 133 -7.75 0.60 -5.02
C LEU A 133 -8.02 -0.90 -4.80
N TYR A 134 -8.02 -1.40 -3.56
CA TYR A 134 -8.30 -2.81 -3.26
C TYR A 134 -9.81 -3.07 -3.14
N ASP A 135 -10.54 -2.17 -2.47
CA ASP A 135 -11.93 -2.39 -2.05
C ASP A 135 -12.89 -1.26 -2.47
N ARG A 136 -12.43 -0.02 -2.65
CA ARG A 136 -13.31 1.11 -2.97
C ARG A 136 -13.61 1.15 -4.46
N VAL A 137 -14.59 0.35 -4.89
CA VAL A 137 -15.00 0.21 -6.30
C VAL A 137 -15.28 1.53 -7.03
N ASN A 138 -15.70 2.57 -6.31
CA ASN A 138 -15.96 3.90 -6.88
C ASN A 138 -14.68 4.67 -7.24
N LEU A 139 -13.52 4.27 -6.70
CA LEU A 139 -12.20 4.85 -7.03
C LEU A 139 -11.46 4.01 -8.08
N ILE A 140 -11.76 2.72 -8.20
CA ILE A 140 -11.09 1.83 -9.15
C ILE A 140 -11.42 2.27 -10.59
N PRO A 141 -10.42 2.57 -11.44
CA PRO A 141 -10.67 3.10 -12.78
C PRO A 141 -11.03 1.99 -13.79
N PHE A 142 -12.13 1.26 -13.55
CA PHE A 142 -12.57 0.15 -14.40
C PHE A 142 -12.77 0.55 -15.87
N ALA A 143 -13.26 1.76 -16.12
CA ALA A 143 -13.39 2.31 -17.47
C ALA A 143 -12.02 2.37 -18.18
N LYS A 144 -10.99 2.87 -17.48
CA LYS A 144 -9.63 2.95 -18.02
C LYS A 144 -9.06 1.59 -18.37
N PHE A 145 -9.25 0.60 -17.50
CA PHE A 145 -8.82 -0.79 -17.76
C PHE A 145 -9.54 -1.37 -18.97
N THR A 146 -10.85 -1.19 -19.02
CA THR A 146 -11.69 -1.66 -20.13
C THR A 146 -11.23 -1.05 -21.45
N ASP A 147 -10.99 0.25 -21.49
CA ASP A 147 -10.53 0.96 -22.70
C ASP A 147 -9.10 0.56 -23.10
N PHE A 148 -8.21 0.34 -22.13
CA PHE A 148 -6.86 -0.14 -22.39
C PHE A 148 -6.88 -1.54 -23.00
N PHE A 149 -7.62 -2.49 -22.40
CA PHE A 149 -7.68 -3.85 -22.91
C PHE A 149 -8.42 -3.94 -24.25
N ARG A 150 -9.53 -3.22 -24.44
CA ARG A 150 -10.23 -3.17 -25.73
C ARG A 150 -9.33 -2.69 -26.87
N ARG A 151 -8.55 -1.62 -26.64
CA ARG A 151 -7.63 -1.09 -27.66
C ARG A 151 -6.50 -2.06 -28.02
N ASN A 152 -6.01 -2.84 -27.05
CA ASN A 152 -4.77 -3.61 -27.20
C ASN A 152 -4.97 -5.12 -27.36
N LEU A 153 -6.15 -5.68 -27.07
CA LEU A 153 -6.46 -7.10 -27.27
C LEU A 153 -7.29 -7.37 -28.54
N ALA A 154 -8.05 -6.38 -29.03
CA ALA A 154 -8.96 -6.57 -30.16
C ALA A 154 -8.25 -6.70 -31.53
N ARG A 155 -6.92 -6.70 -31.58
CA ARG A 155 -6.11 -6.70 -32.81
C ARG A 155 -5.21 -7.93 -32.99
N SER A 156 -5.49 -9.01 -32.27
CA SER A 156 -4.81 -10.29 -32.42
C SER A 156 -5.77 -11.34 -32.98
N ALA A 157 -6.16 -11.17 -34.24
CA ALA A 157 -6.78 -12.19 -35.09
C ALA A 157 -6.17 -12.06 -36.49
#